data_AF-A0A1C3EE59-F1
#
_entry.id   AF-A0A1C3EE59-F1
#
_cell.length_a   1.000
_cell.length_b   1.000
_cell.length_c   1.000
_cell.angle_alpha   90.00
_cell.angle_beta   90.00
_cell.angle_gamma   90.00
#
_symmetry.space_group_name_H-M   'P 1'
#
loop_
_entity.id
_entity.type
_entity.pdbx_description
1 polymer ?
#
loop_
_entity_poly.entity_id
_entity_poly.type
_entity_poly.pdbx_seq_one_letter_code
_entity_poly.pdbx_strand_id
1 'polypeptide(L)'
;MSTFVFEYVSALDSQWSEVEILLDQAKLVKENNDSLYHALCRSASILMVAHLEGFTKDLSKNIIYDLNSNCNFYQLPMSIKRTACKKYLGFDKSAIPDYDNKIKDMIEDLSKFDGFDICHTAFLFEKNKNPKPDILMEICGRFGASDIFKNLNESIFESAFTSNKRLDRILKRTKKIISMSVNNFPYHCKVSKFKKFKLESKKYNGRTIWQTFLDDLNYNRHNIAHGNTFGNTAEHHELVEKMNKIRLIQYIIVYISCSEAVKGI
;
A
#
# COMPACT_ATOMS: atom_id res chain seq x y z
N MET A 1 1.10 14.70 -20.37
CA MET A 1 0.47 13.38 -20.14
C MET A 1 0.53 13.15 -18.63
N SER A 2 -0.57 12.76 -17.99
CA SER A 2 -0.56 12.37 -16.59
C SER A 2 0.22 11.07 -16.41
N THR A 3 0.69 10.79 -15.20
CA THR A 3 1.37 9.52 -14.87
C THR A 3 0.36 8.38 -14.74
N PHE A 4 0.81 7.13 -14.94
CA PHE A 4 0.02 5.94 -14.68
C PHE A 4 -0.44 5.87 -13.22
N VAL A 5 0.43 6.26 -12.28
CA VAL A 5 0.05 6.35 -10.86
C VAL A 5 -1.06 7.38 -10.62
N PHE A 6 -1.06 8.52 -11.32
CA PHE A 6 -2.13 9.50 -11.19
C PHE A 6 -3.49 8.97 -11.66
N GLU A 7 -3.50 8.29 -12.80
CA GLU A 7 -4.71 7.64 -13.33
C GLU A 7 -5.23 6.58 -12.36
N TYR A 8 -4.33 5.75 -11.83
CA TYR A 8 -4.66 4.76 -10.81
C TYR A 8 -5.23 5.37 -9.53
N VAL A 9 -4.58 6.40 -8.98
CA VAL A 9 -5.03 7.13 -7.79
C VAL A 9 -6.40 7.77 -8.00
N SER A 10 -6.69 8.25 -9.20
CA SER A 10 -7.98 8.85 -9.56
C SER A 10 -9.10 7.79 -9.58
N ALA A 11 -8.79 6.56 -9.97
CA ALA A 11 -9.73 5.43 -9.99
C ALA A 11 -9.83 4.69 -8.64
N LEU A 12 -8.87 4.90 -7.72
CA LEU A 12 -8.76 4.14 -6.47
C LEU A 12 -10.03 4.19 -5.61
N ASP A 13 -10.70 5.34 -5.55
CA ASP A 13 -11.94 5.48 -4.79
C ASP A 13 -13.11 4.70 -5.42
N SER A 14 -13.16 4.60 -6.75
CA SER A 14 -14.20 3.83 -7.45
C SER A 14 -14.09 2.33 -7.17
N GLN A 15 -12.89 1.85 -6.84
CA GLN A 15 -12.67 0.45 -6.45
C GLN A 15 -13.37 0.10 -5.12
N TRP A 16 -13.71 1.09 -4.29
CA TRP A 16 -14.40 0.87 -3.01
C TRP A 16 -15.94 0.84 -3.12
N SER A 17 -16.49 1.11 -4.30
CA SER A 17 -17.94 1.18 -4.52
C SER A 17 -18.68 -0.09 -4.11
N GLU A 18 -18.12 -1.27 -4.37
CA GLU A 18 -18.72 -2.55 -3.97
C GLU A 18 -18.85 -2.66 -2.44
N VAL A 19 -17.80 -2.28 -1.70
CA VAL A 19 -17.81 -2.27 -0.24
C VAL A 19 -18.82 -1.24 0.29
N GLU A 20 -18.87 -0.06 -0.31
CA GLU A 20 -19.84 1.00 0.04
C GLU A 20 -21.29 0.51 -0.14
N ILE A 21 -21.60 -0.15 -1.26
CA ILE A 21 -22.92 -0.74 -1.53
C ILE A 21 -23.29 -1.76 -0.45
N LEU A 22 -22.37 -2.66 -0.07
CA LEU A 22 -22.64 -3.67 0.96
C LEU A 22 -22.92 -3.04 2.32
N LEU A 23 -22.17 -2.00 2.71
CA LEU A 23 -22.37 -1.30 3.97
C LEU A 23 -23.70 -0.54 3.97
N ASP A 24 -24.02 0.16 2.88
CA ASP A 24 -25.30 0.86 2.74
C ASP A 24 -26.50 -0.10 2.83
N GLN A 25 -26.42 -1.26 2.17
CA GLN A 25 -27.46 -2.29 2.30
C GLN A 25 -27.54 -2.87 3.70
N ALA A 26 -26.40 -3.12 4.36
CA ALA A 26 -26.37 -3.62 5.73
C ALA A 26 -27.09 -2.66 6.69
N LYS A 27 -26.91 -1.35 6.52
CA LYS A 27 -27.60 -0.34 7.32
C LYS A 27 -29.13 -0.41 7.20
N LEU A 28 -29.65 -0.66 6.00
CA LEU A 28 -31.10 -0.70 5.74
C LEU A 28 -31.77 -1.93 6.37
N VAL A 29 -31.06 -3.05 6.40
CA VAL A 29 -31.63 -4.33 6.86
C VAL A 29 -31.35 -4.61 8.34
N LYS A 30 -30.58 -3.75 9.02
CA LYS A 30 -30.10 -3.95 10.41
C LYS A 30 -31.22 -4.32 11.39
N GLU A 31 -32.35 -3.63 11.34
CA GLU A 31 -33.46 -3.82 12.29
C GLU A 31 -34.45 -4.91 11.84
N ASN A 32 -34.42 -5.29 10.56
CA ASN A 32 -35.47 -6.10 9.92
C ASN A 32 -35.00 -7.49 9.51
N ASN A 33 -33.70 -7.70 9.32
CA ASN A 33 -33.13 -8.98 8.89
C ASN A 33 -31.69 -9.14 9.40
N ASP A 34 -31.57 -9.66 10.61
CA ASP A 34 -30.29 -9.86 11.30
C ASP A 34 -29.32 -10.79 10.54
N SER A 35 -29.86 -11.88 9.95
CA SER A 35 -29.05 -12.83 9.17
C SER A 35 -28.44 -12.18 7.92
N LEU A 36 -29.23 -11.36 7.20
CA LEU A 36 -28.75 -10.63 6.03
C LEU A 36 -27.77 -9.52 6.44
N TYR A 37 -28.03 -8.80 7.53
CA TYR A 37 -27.12 -7.81 8.09
C TYR A 37 -25.72 -8.41 8.35
N HIS A 38 -25.69 -9.54 9.06
CA HIS A 38 -24.43 -10.25 9.36
C HIS A 38 -23.75 -10.80 8.11
N ALA A 39 -24.49 -11.27 7.11
CA ALA A 39 -23.90 -11.70 5.84
C ALA A 39 -23.22 -10.53 5.10
N LEU A 40 -23.91 -9.40 4.95
CA LEU A 40 -23.40 -8.22 4.24
C LEU A 40 -22.15 -7.64 4.91
N CYS A 41 -22.15 -7.52 6.23
CA CYS A 41 -21.01 -7.00 6.97
C CYS A 41 -19.77 -7.91 6.93
N ARG A 42 -19.97 -9.24 6.97
CA ARG A 42 -18.88 -10.21 6.80
C ARG A 42 -18.30 -10.15 5.38
N SER A 43 -19.15 -10.04 4.36
CA SER A 43 -18.71 -9.84 2.97
C SER A 43 -17.91 -8.55 2.80
N ALA A 44 -18.39 -7.43 3.34
CA ALA A 44 -17.67 -6.15 3.30
C ALA A 44 -16.29 -6.27 3.98
N SER A 45 -16.22 -6.94 5.13
CA SER A 45 -14.96 -7.16 5.87
C SER A 45 -13.94 -7.98 5.07
N ILE A 46 -14.39 -9.01 4.35
CA ILE A 46 -13.51 -9.81 3.48
C ILE A 46 -13.01 -8.97 2.30
N LEU A 47 -13.91 -8.26 1.62
CA LEU A 47 -13.58 -7.44 0.46
C LEU A 47 -12.60 -6.32 0.82
N MET A 48 -12.74 -5.69 1.99
CA MET A 48 -11.77 -4.70 2.49
C MET A 48 -10.33 -5.22 2.46
N VAL A 49 -10.09 -6.48 2.84
CA VAL A 49 -8.75 -7.07 2.81
C VAL A 49 -8.32 -7.42 1.38
N ALA A 50 -9.24 -7.91 0.56
CA ALA A 50 -8.99 -8.22 -0.84
C ALA A 50 -8.60 -6.97 -1.65
N HIS A 51 -9.28 -5.83 -1.43
CA HIS A 51 -8.93 -4.56 -2.04
C HIS A 51 -7.54 -4.07 -1.62
N LEU A 52 -7.15 -4.26 -0.36
CA LEU A 52 -5.80 -3.90 0.09
C LEU A 52 -4.73 -4.80 -0.56
N GLU A 53 -5.00 -6.09 -0.75
CA GLU A 53 -4.12 -6.99 -1.51
C GLU A 53 -3.96 -6.55 -2.97
N GLY A 54 -5.09 -6.36 -3.67
CA GLY A 54 -5.11 -5.93 -5.08
C GLY A 54 -4.40 -4.58 -5.28
N PHE A 55 -4.61 -3.64 -4.35
CA PHE A 55 -3.99 -2.33 -4.36
C PHE A 55 -2.46 -2.39 -4.47
N THR A 56 -1.81 -3.27 -3.71
CA THR A 56 -0.34 -3.34 -3.73
C THR A 56 0.20 -3.82 -5.07
N LYS A 57 -0.55 -4.68 -5.78
CA LYS A 57 -0.20 -5.19 -7.11
C LYS A 57 -0.33 -4.10 -8.16
N ASP A 58 -1.46 -3.40 -8.16
CA ASP A 58 -1.72 -2.33 -9.11
C ASP A 58 -0.81 -1.13 -8.89
N LEU A 59 -0.56 -0.73 -7.64
CA LEU A 59 0.38 0.35 -7.35
C LEU A 59 1.78 0.02 -7.89
N SER A 60 2.27 -1.19 -7.63
CA SER A 60 3.60 -1.62 -8.10
C SER A 60 3.68 -1.61 -9.62
N LYS A 61 2.63 -2.07 -10.31
CA LYS A 61 2.54 -2.04 -11.77
C LYS A 61 2.61 -0.60 -12.32
N ASN A 62 1.80 0.31 -11.78
CA ASN A 62 1.73 1.68 -12.26
C ASN A 62 3.02 2.47 -12.01
N ILE A 63 3.65 2.32 -10.82
CA ILE A 63 4.96 2.94 -10.56
C ILE A 63 6.00 2.49 -11.59
N ILE A 64 6.01 1.20 -11.92
CA ILE A 64 6.99 0.62 -12.84
C ILE A 64 6.73 1.06 -14.28
N TYR A 65 5.47 1.19 -14.70
CA TYR A 65 5.13 1.76 -16.01
C TYR A 65 5.59 3.19 -16.15
N ASP A 66 5.40 4.02 -15.12
CA ASP A 66 5.92 5.39 -15.12
C ASP A 66 7.45 5.41 -15.17
N LEU A 67 8.14 4.53 -14.42
CA LEU A 67 9.60 4.46 -14.47
C LEU A 67 10.12 4.05 -15.86
N ASN A 68 9.60 2.97 -16.46
CA ASN A 68 10.02 2.53 -17.79
C ASN A 68 9.70 3.58 -18.87
N SER A 69 8.58 4.30 -18.74
CA SER A 69 8.19 5.31 -19.74
C SER A 69 9.03 6.59 -19.69
N ASN A 70 9.73 6.85 -18.57
CA ASN A 70 10.40 8.12 -18.33
C ASN A 70 11.89 8.01 -18.00
N CYS A 71 12.41 6.81 -17.74
CA CYS A 71 13.78 6.61 -17.28
C CYS A 71 14.43 5.38 -17.91
N ASN A 72 15.70 5.52 -18.26
CA ASN A 72 16.58 4.39 -18.52
C ASN A 72 17.02 3.72 -17.21
N PHE A 73 17.41 2.45 -17.28
CA PHE A 73 17.82 1.67 -16.12
C PHE A 73 18.90 2.37 -15.28
N TYR A 74 19.90 2.99 -15.91
CA TYR A 74 20.99 3.69 -15.20
C TYR A 74 20.53 4.91 -14.40
N GLN A 75 19.36 5.50 -14.69
CA GLN A 75 18.80 6.63 -13.96
C GLN A 75 18.01 6.19 -12.72
N LEU A 76 17.60 4.92 -12.65
CA LEU A 76 16.75 4.42 -11.58
C LEU A 76 17.47 4.44 -10.21
N PRO A 77 16.73 4.63 -9.10
CA PRO A 77 17.29 4.54 -7.76
C PRO A 77 17.87 3.15 -7.49
N MET A 78 18.88 3.09 -6.62
CA MET A 78 19.57 1.84 -6.29
C MET A 78 18.63 0.76 -5.72
N SER A 79 17.59 1.15 -4.96
CA SER A 79 16.56 0.23 -4.47
C SER A 79 15.83 -0.47 -5.62
N ILE A 80 15.40 0.30 -6.62
CA ILE A 80 14.70 -0.18 -7.81
C ILE A 80 15.60 -1.09 -8.64
N LYS A 81 16.83 -0.65 -8.93
CA LYS A 81 17.84 -1.43 -9.66
C LYS A 81 18.08 -2.78 -9.00
N ARG A 82 18.35 -2.77 -7.69
CA ARG A 82 18.55 -4.00 -6.91
C ARG A 82 17.34 -4.90 -7.00
N THR A 83 16.13 -4.41 -6.74
CA THR A 83 14.91 -5.23 -6.82
C THR A 83 14.70 -5.84 -8.19
N ALA A 84 14.87 -5.07 -9.27
CA ALA A 84 14.76 -5.58 -10.63
C ALA A 84 15.76 -6.71 -10.90
N CYS A 85 17.01 -6.53 -10.46
CA CYS A 85 18.06 -7.54 -10.53
C CYS A 85 17.74 -8.81 -9.72
N LYS A 86 17.15 -8.69 -8.53
CA LYS A 86 16.74 -9.84 -7.71
C LYS A 86 15.75 -10.77 -8.41
N LYS A 87 14.98 -10.28 -9.39
CA LYS A 87 14.08 -11.16 -10.16
C LYS A 87 14.83 -12.26 -10.93
N TYR A 88 16.05 -11.97 -11.40
CA TYR A 88 16.84 -12.92 -12.18
C TYR A 88 17.68 -13.86 -11.31
N LEU A 89 18.16 -13.37 -10.17
CA LEU A 89 18.95 -14.18 -9.23
C LEU A 89 18.08 -14.90 -8.19
N GLY A 90 16.82 -14.50 -8.00
CA GLY A 90 15.99 -14.94 -6.89
C GLY A 90 16.18 -14.06 -5.65
N PHE A 91 15.21 -14.10 -4.72
CA PHE A 91 15.19 -13.25 -3.53
C PHE A 91 15.93 -13.85 -2.33
N ASP A 92 16.28 -15.13 -2.36
CA ASP A 92 17.03 -15.81 -1.31
C ASP A 92 18.54 -15.57 -1.45
N LYS A 93 19.04 -14.61 -0.68
CA LYS A 93 20.48 -14.28 -0.62
C LYS A 93 21.33 -15.47 -0.15
N SER A 94 20.79 -16.34 0.70
CA SER A 94 21.56 -17.45 1.29
C SER A 94 21.76 -18.61 0.32
N ALA A 95 20.91 -18.73 -0.68
CA ALA A 95 20.99 -19.76 -1.71
C ALA A 95 22.12 -19.55 -2.72
N ILE A 96 22.70 -18.35 -2.80
CA ILE A 96 23.66 -17.98 -3.85
C ILE A 96 24.95 -17.43 -3.24
N PRO A 97 26.10 -18.07 -3.50
CA PRO A 97 27.40 -17.52 -3.15
C PRO A 97 27.62 -16.16 -3.82
N ASP A 98 28.17 -15.23 -3.05
CA ASP A 98 28.54 -13.89 -3.50
C ASP A 98 27.39 -13.06 -4.11
N TYR A 99 26.18 -13.25 -3.57
CA TYR A 99 24.95 -12.67 -4.09
C TYR A 99 24.99 -11.14 -4.27
N ASP A 100 25.59 -10.39 -3.33
CA ASP A 100 25.62 -8.93 -3.41
C ASP A 100 26.52 -8.42 -4.53
N ASN A 101 27.66 -9.07 -4.78
CA ASN A 101 28.53 -8.73 -5.90
C ASN A 101 27.86 -9.08 -7.22
N LYS A 102 27.21 -10.25 -7.33
CA LYS A 102 26.43 -10.60 -8.53
C LYS A 102 25.32 -9.59 -8.86
N ILE A 103 24.61 -9.11 -7.84
CA ILE A 103 23.64 -8.02 -8.01
C ILE A 103 24.34 -6.75 -8.51
N LYS A 104 25.49 -6.39 -7.94
CA LYS A 104 26.26 -5.21 -8.33
C LYS A 104 26.73 -5.30 -9.79
N ASP A 105 27.32 -6.42 -10.18
CA ASP A 105 27.81 -6.67 -11.54
C ASP A 105 26.66 -6.58 -12.55
N MET A 106 25.51 -7.20 -12.24
CA MET A 106 24.34 -7.12 -13.11
C MET A 106 23.76 -5.71 -13.20
N ILE A 107 23.82 -4.91 -12.13
CA ILE A 107 23.44 -3.49 -12.19
C ILE A 107 24.41 -2.71 -13.09
N GLU A 108 25.72 -2.93 -12.95
CA GLU A 108 26.75 -2.29 -13.76
C GLU A 108 26.58 -2.64 -15.24
N ASP A 109 26.29 -3.91 -15.55
CA ASP A 109 26.06 -4.38 -16.92
C ASP A 109 24.76 -3.83 -17.52
N LEU A 110 23.63 -3.93 -16.81
CA LEU A 110 22.35 -3.40 -17.29
C LEU A 110 22.37 -1.88 -17.43
N SER A 111 23.19 -1.17 -16.65
CA SER A 111 23.34 0.28 -16.77
C SER A 111 24.09 0.73 -18.03
N LYS A 112 24.70 -0.19 -18.79
CA LYS A 112 25.37 0.10 -20.06
C LYS A 112 24.40 0.14 -21.26
N PHE A 113 23.17 -0.34 -21.09
CA PHE A 113 22.19 -0.45 -22.17
C PHE A 113 21.05 0.56 -21.99
N ASP A 114 20.64 1.17 -23.10
CA ASP A 114 19.39 1.92 -23.19
C ASP A 114 18.22 0.98 -23.50
N GLY A 115 17.01 1.40 -23.13
CA GLY A 115 15.78 0.66 -23.46
C GLY A 115 15.55 -0.65 -22.69
N PHE A 116 16.27 -0.88 -21.60
CA PHE A 116 15.97 -1.99 -20.69
C PHE A 116 14.80 -1.66 -19.75
N ASP A 117 13.68 -2.33 -19.98
CA ASP A 117 12.48 -2.22 -19.13
C ASP A 117 12.55 -3.16 -17.93
N ILE A 118 12.33 -2.59 -16.72
CA ILE A 118 12.19 -3.40 -15.51
C ILE A 118 10.79 -4.00 -15.43
N CYS A 119 10.69 -5.22 -14.89
CA CYS A 119 9.41 -5.92 -14.81
C CYS A 119 8.74 -5.72 -13.45
N HIS A 120 7.48 -5.27 -13.45
CA HIS A 120 6.71 -5.02 -12.22
C HIS A 120 6.55 -6.25 -11.33
N THR A 121 6.59 -7.48 -11.88
CA THR A 121 6.48 -8.69 -11.06
C THR A 121 7.65 -8.87 -10.08
N ALA A 122 8.81 -8.23 -10.34
CA ALA A 122 9.92 -8.15 -9.38
C ALA A 122 9.53 -7.39 -8.10
N PHE A 123 8.49 -6.56 -8.15
CA PHE A 123 8.04 -5.70 -7.06
C PHE A 123 6.84 -6.31 -6.30
N LEU A 124 6.34 -7.47 -6.74
CA LEU A 124 5.21 -8.16 -6.15
C LEU A 124 5.63 -9.24 -5.17
N PHE A 125 4.96 -9.32 -4.03
CA PHE A 125 5.17 -10.41 -3.08
C PHE A 125 4.74 -11.77 -3.66
N GLU A 126 5.46 -12.84 -3.33
CA GLU A 126 5.14 -14.19 -3.81
C GLU A 126 3.92 -14.80 -3.09
N LYS A 127 2.97 -15.33 -3.88
CA LYS A 127 1.73 -16.01 -3.46
C LYS A 127 0.72 -15.08 -2.77
N ASN A 128 -0.56 -15.43 -2.93
CA ASN A 128 -1.75 -14.75 -2.40
C ASN A 128 -1.76 -14.70 -0.85
N LYS A 129 -0.84 -13.96 -0.25
CA LYS A 129 -0.77 -13.72 1.18
C LYS A 129 -1.58 -12.48 1.50
N ASN A 130 -2.30 -12.56 2.62
CA ASN A 130 -3.03 -11.41 3.12
C ASN A 130 -2.07 -10.25 3.42
N PRO A 131 -2.50 -8.98 3.29
CA PRO A 131 -1.70 -7.78 3.49
C PRO A 131 -1.41 -7.53 4.99
N LYS A 132 -0.62 -8.43 5.59
CA LYS A 132 -0.06 -8.26 6.93
C LYS A 132 0.97 -7.13 6.93
N PRO A 133 1.27 -6.52 8.09
CA PRO A 133 2.30 -5.49 8.22
C PRO A 133 3.60 -5.82 7.48
N ASP A 134 4.13 -7.02 7.69
CA ASP A 134 5.43 -7.42 7.14
C ASP A 134 5.40 -7.51 5.61
N ILE A 135 4.24 -7.88 5.03
CA ILE A 135 4.05 -7.91 3.57
C ILE A 135 4.06 -6.50 3.00
N LEU A 136 3.37 -5.55 3.64
CA LEU A 136 3.38 -4.15 3.22
C LEU A 136 4.77 -3.53 3.35
N MET A 137 5.50 -3.84 4.42
CA MET A 137 6.90 -3.43 4.58
C MET A 137 7.78 -3.97 3.48
N GLU A 138 7.65 -5.24 3.12
CA GLU A 138 8.46 -5.83 2.05
C GLU A 138 8.18 -5.15 0.70
N ILE A 139 6.90 -4.97 0.35
CA ILE A 139 6.51 -4.31 -0.90
C ILE A 139 7.03 -2.87 -0.94
N CYS A 140 6.86 -2.09 0.13
CA CYS A 140 7.42 -0.74 0.21
C CYS A 140 8.96 -0.77 0.16
N GLY A 141 9.58 -1.76 0.79
CA GLY A 141 11.03 -1.97 0.82
C GLY A 141 11.62 -2.22 -0.56
N ARG A 142 10.87 -2.87 -1.46
CA ARG A 142 11.26 -3.05 -2.87
C ARG A 142 11.38 -1.73 -3.63
N PHE A 143 10.67 -0.70 -3.21
CA PHE A 143 10.81 0.68 -3.73
C PHE A 143 11.85 1.52 -2.97
N GLY A 144 12.33 1.06 -1.82
CA GLY A 144 13.33 1.74 -0.99
C GLY A 144 12.83 2.16 0.40
N ALA A 145 11.53 2.04 0.67
CA ALA A 145 10.94 2.32 1.98
C ALA A 145 10.92 1.06 2.85
N SER A 146 12.06 0.70 3.43
CA SER A 146 12.24 -0.56 4.17
C SER A 146 11.31 -0.74 5.37
N ASP A 147 10.86 0.35 5.99
CA ASP A 147 9.99 0.31 7.15
C ASP A 147 9.05 1.52 7.15
N ILE A 148 7.92 1.38 6.46
CA ILE A 148 6.88 2.40 6.38
C ILE A 148 6.29 2.74 7.75
N PHE A 149 6.27 1.80 8.69
CA PHE A 149 5.66 2.03 10.00
C PHE A 149 6.50 2.95 10.87
N LYS A 150 7.82 3.02 10.66
CA LYS A 150 8.64 4.09 11.25
C LYS A 150 8.23 5.48 10.78
N ASN A 151 7.81 5.64 9.52
CA ASN A 151 7.31 6.93 9.01
C ASN A 151 5.91 7.25 9.55
N LEU A 152 5.10 6.22 9.84
CA LEU A 152 3.75 6.39 10.37
C LEU A 152 3.72 6.62 11.88
N ASN A 153 4.70 6.08 12.61
CA ASN A 153 4.78 6.18 14.06
C ASN A 153 4.89 7.64 14.52
N GLU A 154 4.00 8.06 15.42
CA GLU A 154 3.86 9.43 15.90
C GLU A 154 3.65 10.49 14.79
N SER A 155 3.23 10.05 13.60
CA SER A 155 2.87 10.95 12.50
C SER A 155 1.48 11.54 12.73
N ILE A 156 1.09 12.53 11.93
CA ILE A 156 -0.28 13.07 12.05
C ILE A 156 -1.34 12.02 11.70
N PHE A 157 -0.97 10.96 10.99
CA PHE A 157 -1.89 9.94 10.52
C PHE A 157 -2.41 9.07 11.68
N GLU A 158 -1.68 8.97 12.80
CA GLU A 158 -2.22 8.32 14.00
C GLU A 158 -3.45 9.03 14.57
N SER A 159 -3.59 10.34 14.31
CA SER A 159 -4.80 11.05 14.71
C SER A 159 -6.05 10.56 13.97
N ALA A 160 -5.92 9.76 12.91
CA ALA A 160 -7.05 9.06 12.29
C ALA A 160 -7.73 8.04 13.22
N PHE A 161 -7.06 7.59 14.29
CA PHE A 161 -7.63 6.68 15.29
C PHE A 161 -8.34 7.40 16.45
N THR A 162 -8.39 8.75 16.43
CA THR A 162 -9.00 9.52 17.52
C THR A 162 -10.50 9.75 17.36
N SER A 163 -10.98 9.93 16.13
CA SER A 163 -12.40 10.12 15.81
C SER A 163 -12.66 10.06 14.31
N ASN A 164 -13.89 9.70 13.93
CA ASN A 164 -14.34 9.67 12.53
C ASN A 164 -14.19 11.04 11.85
N LYS A 165 -14.56 12.13 12.53
CA LYS A 165 -14.39 13.50 12.01
C LYS A 165 -12.93 13.83 11.68
N ARG A 166 -11.98 13.30 12.46
CA ARG A 166 -10.56 13.50 12.25
C ARG A 166 -10.05 12.64 11.08
N LEU A 167 -10.48 11.38 11.03
CA LEU A 167 -10.21 10.45 9.93
C LEU A 167 -10.66 11.05 8.58
N ASP A 168 -11.92 11.46 8.45
CA ASP A 168 -12.47 12.01 7.20
C ASP A 168 -11.70 13.24 6.72
N ARG A 169 -11.36 14.14 7.66
CA ARG A 169 -10.60 15.36 7.35
C ARG A 169 -9.20 15.02 6.84
N ILE A 170 -8.52 14.07 7.47
CA ILE A 170 -7.17 13.66 7.06
C ILE A 170 -7.24 12.94 5.72
N LEU A 171 -8.17 12.01 5.54
CA LEU A 171 -8.35 11.26 4.30
C LEU A 171 -8.56 12.22 3.11
N LYS A 172 -9.51 13.16 3.22
CA LYS A 172 -9.79 14.14 2.16
C LYS A 172 -8.57 15.00 1.81
N ARG A 173 -7.83 15.47 2.82
CA ARG A 173 -6.61 16.27 2.61
C ARG A 173 -5.51 15.45 1.96
N THR A 174 -5.31 14.23 2.42
CA THR A 174 -4.27 13.32 1.95
C THR A 174 -4.49 12.95 0.49
N LYS A 175 -5.73 12.58 0.12
CA LYS A 175 -6.12 12.32 -1.27
C LYS A 175 -5.78 13.48 -2.19
N LYS A 176 -6.18 14.71 -1.82
CA LYS A 176 -5.93 15.90 -2.64
C LYS A 176 -4.44 16.12 -2.87
N ILE A 177 -3.64 16.02 -1.81
CA ILE A 177 -2.20 16.29 -1.94
C ILE A 177 -1.51 15.21 -2.76
N ILE A 178 -1.82 13.93 -2.53
CA ILE A 178 -1.21 12.84 -3.30
C ILE A 178 -1.55 12.96 -4.77
N SER A 179 -2.82 13.21 -5.12
CA SER A 179 -3.23 13.39 -6.51
C SER A 179 -2.40 14.49 -7.19
N MET A 180 -2.17 15.62 -6.50
CA MET A 180 -1.30 16.69 -7.02
C MET A 180 0.18 16.27 -7.11
N SER A 181 0.67 15.48 -6.15
CA SER A 181 2.06 15.06 -6.08
C SER A 181 2.44 14.04 -7.15
N VAL A 182 1.50 13.20 -7.58
CA VAL A 182 1.77 12.14 -8.56
C VAL A 182 1.39 12.53 -9.99
N ASN A 183 0.70 13.65 -10.23
CA ASN A 183 0.19 14.03 -11.55
C ASN A 183 1.24 14.11 -12.66
N ASN A 184 2.48 14.49 -12.32
CA ASN A 184 3.58 14.61 -13.27
C ASN A 184 4.78 13.77 -12.82
N PHE A 185 5.56 13.31 -13.79
CA PHE A 185 6.85 12.64 -13.57
C PHE A 185 8.02 13.64 -13.75
N PRO A 186 9.09 13.57 -12.93
CA PRO A 186 9.19 12.77 -11.70
C PRO A 186 8.19 13.23 -10.65
N TYR A 187 7.75 12.30 -9.79
CA TYR A 187 6.76 12.60 -8.77
C TYR A 187 7.27 13.70 -7.81
N HIS A 188 6.35 14.54 -7.36
CA HIS A 188 6.65 15.61 -6.41
C HIS A 188 6.48 15.18 -4.95
N CYS A 189 6.36 13.87 -4.71
CA CYS A 189 6.34 13.28 -3.38
C CYS A 189 7.69 13.51 -2.70
N LYS A 190 7.68 14.22 -1.57
CA LYS A 190 8.88 14.54 -0.80
C LYS A 190 8.62 14.25 0.66
N VAL A 191 8.90 13.02 1.11
CA VAL A 191 8.72 12.62 2.52
C VAL A 191 9.42 13.59 3.48
N SER A 192 10.65 14.01 3.15
CA SER A 192 11.44 14.97 3.94
C SER A 192 10.92 16.41 3.94
N LYS A 193 10.22 16.85 2.88
CA LYS A 193 9.59 18.20 2.82
C LYS A 193 8.14 18.20 3.31
N PHE A 194 7.59 17.03 3.63
CA PHE A 194 6.23 16.88 4.13
C PHE A 194 6.11 17.09 5.65
N LYS A 195 6.78 18.13 6.18
CA LYS A 195 6.78 18.47 7.62
C LYS A 195 5.37 18.57 8.21
N LYS A 196 4.38 18.97 7.41
CA LYS A 196 2.97 19.04 7.82
C LYS A 196 2.39 17.69 8.29
N PHE A 197 2.90 16.57 7.79
CA PHE A 197 2.44 15.23 8.15
C PHE A 197 3.34 14.48 9.12
N LYS A 198 4.53 15.01 9.42
CA LYS A 198 5.50 14.40 10.36
C LYS A 198 5.85 12.95 9.99
N LEU A 199 6.09 12.66 8.71
CA LEU A 199 6.49 11.33 8.22
C LEU A 199 7.99 11.03 8.46
N GLU A 200 8.58 11.63 9.48
CA GLU A 200 9.98 11.40 9.84
C GLU A 200 10.11 9.98 10.41
N SER A 201 11.19 9.27 10.02
CA SER A 201 11.41 7.91 10.52
C SER A 201 11.66 7.93 12.02
N LYS A 202 10.72 7.39 12.79
CA LYS A 202 10.81 7.26 14.24
C LYS A 202 10.84 5.80 14.66
N LYS A 203 11.69 5.48 15.64
CA LYS A 203 11.73 4.14 16.24
C LYS A 203 10.45 3.90 17.04
N TYR A 204 10.04 2.65 17.11
CA TYR A 204 8.94 2.17 17.94
C TYR A 204 9.34 0.83 18.59
N ASN A 205 8.72 0.51 19.73
CA ASN A 205 8.90 -0.76 20.42
C ASN A 205 7.61 -1.59 20.27
N GLY A 206 7.70 -2.82 19.78
CA GLY A 206 6.53 -3.68 19.56
C GLY A 206 5.76 -3.35 18.29
N ARG A 207 4.42 -3.42 18.32
CA ARG A 207 3.54 -3.08 17.21
C ARG A 207 3.06 -1.62 17.32
N THR A 208 3.15 -0.86 16.23
CA THR A 208 2.50 0.47 16.13
C THR A 208 0.99 0.32 15.99
N ILE A 209 0.24 1.40 16.23
CA ILE A 209 -1.23 1.41 16.08
C ILE A 209 -1.69 0.99 14.67
N TRP A 210 -0.92 1.36 13.64
CA TRP A 210 -1.18 0.96 12.26
C TRP A 210 -0.94 -0.53 12.03
N GLN A 211 0.09 -1.10 12.65
CA GLN A 211 0.35 -2.52 12.53
C GLN A 211 -0.70 -3.35 13.29
N THR A 212 -1.08 -2.92 14.50
CA THR A 212 -2.18 -3.54 15.26
C THR A 212 -3.47 -3.51 14.45
N PHE A 213 -3.81 -2.37 13.85
CA PHE A 213 -4.97 -2.25 12.97
C PHE A 213 -4.97 -3.25 11.80
N LEU A 214 -3.82 -3.42 11.13
CA LEU A 214 -3.69 -4.39 10.05
C LEU A 214 -3.73 -5.83 10.55
N ASP A 215 -3.12 -6.12 11.69
CA ASP A 215 -3.17 -7.45 12.31
C ASP A 215 -4.63 -7.82 12.65
N ASP A 216 -5.40 -6.89 13.23
CA ASP A 216 -6.83 -7.07 13.54
C ASP A 216 -7.68 -7.27 12.28
N LEU A 217 -7.39 -6.52 11.21
CA LEU A 217 -8.07 -6.67 9.92
C LEU A 217 -7.87 -8.08 9.35
N ASN A 218 -6.63 -8.55 9.37
CA ASN A 218 -6.26 -9.89 8.88
C ASN A 218 -6.84 -11.01 9.76
N TYR A 219 -6.83 -10.83 11.07
CA TYR A 219 -7.42 -11.76 12.04
C TYR A 219 -8.93 -11.91 11.81
N ASN A 220 -9.65 -10.79 11.66
CA ASN A 220 -11.08 -10.79 11.37
C ASN A 220 -11.41 -11.52 10.06
N ARG A 221 -10.68 -11.23 8.97
CA ARG A 221 -10.86 -11.95 7.69
C ARG A 221 -10.64 -13.46 7.86
N HIS A 222 -9.59 -13.86 8.56
CA HIS A 222 -9.28 -15.28 8.78
C HIS A 222 -10.43 -15.98 9.52
N ASN A 223 -10.91 -15.39 10.61
CA ASN A 223 -12.03 -15.96 11.37
C ASN A 223 -13.32 -16.09 10.56
N ILE A 224 -13.66 -15.07 9.77
CA ILE A 224 -14.85 -15.11 8.90
C ILE A 224 -14.67 -16.19 7.82
N ALA A 225 -13.52 -16.21 7.13
CA ALA A 225 -13.28 -17.12 6.01
C ALA A 225 -13.24 -18.61 6.42
N HIS A 226 -12.83 -18.92 7.64
CA HIS A 226 -12.84 -20.28 8.18
C HIS A 226 -14.15 -20.66 8.90
N GLY A 227 -15.15 -19.77 8.93
CA GLY A 227 -16.42 -20.05 9.59
C GLY A 227 -16.32 -20.07 11.12
N ASN A 228 -15.25 -19.52 11.70
CA ASN A 228 -15.09 -19.43 13.15
C ASN A 228 -16.03 -18.37 13.76
N THR A 229 -16.65 -17.52 12.93
CA THR A 229 -17.57 -16.48 13.40
C THR A 229 -18.75 -16.31 12.44
N PHE A 230 -19.96 -16.53 12.97
CA PHE A 230 -21.22 -16.39 12.24
C PHE A 230 -21.93 -15.07 12.51
N GLY A 231 -21.70 -14.46 13.68
CA GLY A 231 -22.12 -13.10 14.00
C GLY A 231 -21.10 -12.04 13.56
N ASN A 232 -21.53 -10.79 13.44
CA ASN A 232 -20.60 -9.68 13.21
C ASN A 232 -19.71 -9.47 14.45
N THR A 233 -18.43 -9.26 14.22
CA THR A 233 -17.52 -8.76 15.27
C THR A 233 -17.44 -7.24 15.32
N ALA A 234 -18.11 -6.55 14.39
CA ALA A 234 -18.07 -5.10 14.28
C ALA A 234 -19.42 -4.51 13.87
N GLU A 235 -19.77 -3.37 14.43
CA GLU A 235 -20.96 -2.61 14.04
C GLU A 235 -20.77 -1.92 12.67
N HIS A 236 -21.87 -1.61 11.97
CA HIS A 236 -21.82 -0.92 10.67
C HIS A 236 -20.88 0.31 10.67
N HIS A 237 -20.96 1.14 11.72
CA HIS A 237 -20.14 2.35 11.81
C HIS A 237 -18.64 2.06 11.94
N GLU A 238 -18.27 0.96 12.62
CA GLU A 238 -16.88 0.53 12.77
C GLU A 238 -16.34 -0.03 11.45
N LEU A 239 -17.19 -0.66 10.63
CA LEU A 239 -16.81 -1.11 9.30
C LEU A 239 -16.53 0.06 8.34
N VAL A 240 -17.36 1.11 8.39
CA VAL A 240 -17.10 2.35 7.64
C VAL A 240 -15.79 2.99 8.10
N GLU A 241 -15.53 3.02 9.41
CA GLU A 241 -14.28 3.55 9.95
C GLU A 241 -13.07 2.71 9.50
N LYS A 242 -13.16 1.38 9.55
CA LYS A 242 -12.13 0.47 9.04
C LYS A 242 -11.85 0.73 7.56
N MET A 243 -12.88 0.80 6.72
CA MET A 243 -12.75 1.11 5.29
C MET A 243 -11.98 2.41 5.07
N ASN A 244 -12.34 3.49 5.77
CA ASN A 244 -11.70 4.79 5.62
C ASN A 244 -10.24 4.80 6.13
N LYS A 245 -9.92 4.02 7.17
CA LYS A 245 -8.53 3.81 7.62
C LYS A 245 -7.69 3.04 6.59
N ILE A 246 -8.28 2.04 5.91
CA ILE A 246 -7.61 1.30 4.83
C ILE A 246 -7.33 2.25 3.65
N ARG A 247 -8.32 3.03 3.22
CA ARG A 247 -8.14 4.04 2.18
C ARG A 247 -7.01 5.00 2.54
N LEU A 248 -6.97 5.46 3.79
CA LEU A 248 -5.92 6.35 4.26
C LEU A 248 -4.53 5.71 4.16
N ILE A 249 -4.35 4.46 4.62
CA ILE A 249 -3.04 3.80 4.53
C ILE A 249 -2.63 3.53 3.07
N GLN A 250 -3.56 3.18 2.18
CA GLN A 250 -3.29 3.05 0.74
C GLN A 250 -2.69 4.34 0.18
N TYR A 251 -3.34 5.48 0.43
CA TYR A 251 -2.83 6.78 0.01
C TYR A 251 -1.44 7.08 0.59
N ILE A 252 -1.18 6.78 1.86
CA ILE A 252 0.14 6.99 2.46
C ILE A 252 1.21 6.12 1.80
N ILE A 253 0.89 4.85 1.51
CA ILE A 253 1.77 3.93 0.78
C ILE A 253 2.10 4.48 -0.60
N VAL A 254 1.10 4.97 -1.35
CA VAL A 254 1.33 5.64 -2.66
C VAL A 254 2.36 6.76 -2.50
N TYR A 255 2.15 7.65 -1.54
CA TYR A 255 3.02 8.81 -1.34
C TYR A 255 4.46 8.42 -1.03
N ILE A 256 4.66 7.47 -0.11
CA ILE A 256 5.98 7.03 0.34
C ILE A 256 6.69 6.24 -0.77
N SER A 257 6.02 5.26 -1.39
CA SER A 257 6.59 4.47 -2.47
C SER A 257 6.97 5.33 -3.67
N CYS A 258 6.13 6.29 -4.06
CA CYS A 258 6.46 7.23 -5.13
C CYS A 258 7.64 8.14 -4.76
N SER A 259 7.73 8.61 -3.51
CA SER A 259 8.86 9.44 -3.06
C SER A 259 10.19 8.70 -3.13
N GLU A 260 10.21 7.40 -2.82
CA GLU A 260 11.44 6.60 -2.89
C GLU A 260 11.74 6.11 -4.30
N ALA A 261 10.72 5.82 -5.11
CA ALA A 261 10.86 5.34 -6.49
C ALA A 261 11.52 6.38 -7.44
N VAL A 262 11.46 7.67 -7.11
CA VAL A 262 12.12 8.74 -7.91
C VAL A 262 13.30 9.38 -7.17
N LYS A 263 13.81 8.74 -6.12
CA LYS A 263 14.88 9.30 -5.29
C LYS A 263 16.20 9.34 -6.07
N GLY A 264 16.63 10.54 -6.44
CA GLY A 264 17.86 10.76 -7.21
C GLY A 264 17.66 10.82 -8.72
N ILE A 265 16.40 10.74 -9.18
CA ILE A 265 15.97 11.15 -10.52
C ILE A 265 15.65 12.65 -10.46
#